data_AF-A0A352WWA7-F1
#
_entry.id   AF-A0A352WWA7-F1
#
_cell.length_a   1.000
_cell.length_b   1.000
_cell.length_c   1.000
_cell.angle_alpha   90.00
_cell.angle_beta   90.00
_cell.angle_gamma   90.00
#
_symmetry.space_group_name_H-M   'P 1'
#
loop_
_entity.id
_entity.type
_entity.pdbx_description
1 polymer ?
#
loop_
_entity_poly.entity_id
_entity_poly.type
_entity_poly.pdbx_seq_one_letter_code
_entity_poly.pdbx_strand_id
1 'polypeptide(L)'
;FLLFDNLDVEFPSPPYAHFGGNKITQPLYGYSPYTKPLSCQIDRQSQRELLEKQARFLFEPSLAHYQRALEMLSPLPNTLPPAMQEEAKRLVGLVHFIRNTTRTVIGIKYWAVQRQYLIDAKADPALIDKIPDIASRMMQLALAEKENALDTIPLVEFDSRLGFEPSMEYMCDKAHLEWKLNLLEHTIQTELPLYLK
;
A
#
# COMPACT_ATOMS: atom_id res chain seq x y z
N PHE A 1 19.17 -5.00 12.43
CA PHE A 1 18.59 -5.53 11.17
C PHE A 1 17.17 -5.05 11.09
N LEU A 2 16.72 -4.58 9.93
CA LEU A 2 15.41 -3.94 9.75
C LEU A 2 14.51 -4.86 8.92
N LEU A 3 13.23 -4.88 9.24
CA LEU A 3 12.18 -5.64 8.56
C LEU A 3 12.20 -5.41 7.06
N PHE A 4 12.37 -4.16 6.61
CA PHE A 4 12.42 -3.83 5.18
C PHE A 4 13.77 -4.13 4.48
N ASP A 5 14.81 -4.46 5.24
CA ASP A 5 16.11 -4.79 4.68
C ASP A 5 16.23 -6.29 4.35
N ASN A 6 15.69 -7.24 5.14
CA ASN A 6 15.87 -8.68 4.88
C ASN A 6 15.00 -9.67 5.70
N LEU A 7 13.85 -9.29 6.27
CA LEU A 7 12.98 -10.26 6.95
C LEU A 7 11.85 -10.74 6.02
N ASP A 8 11.78 -12.06 5.81
CA ASP A 8 10.58 -12.72 5.30
C ASP A 8 9.50 -12.57 6.37
N VAL A 9 8.77 -11.46 6.31
CA VAL A 9 7.56 -11.30 7.12
C VAL A 9 6.55 -12.28 6.60
N GLU A 10 6.16 -13.23 7.45
CA GLU A 10 5.11 -14.17 7.12
C GLU A 10 3.76 -13.46 7.08
N PHE A 11 3.21 -13.39 5.89
CA PHE A 11 1.86 -12.93 5.64
C PHE A 11 0.87 -13.99 6.13
N PRO A 12 -0.14 -13.62 6.95
CA PRO A 12 -1.18 -14.56 7.36
C PRO A 12 -1.89 -15.13 6.13
N SER A 13 -1.86 -16.45 5.94
CA SER A 13 -2.56 -17.09 4.82
C SER A 13 -3.14 -18.44 5.23
N PRO A 14 -4.34 -18.80 4.76
CA PRO A 14 -4.91 -20.10 5.06
C PRO A 14 -4.14 -21.23 4.34
N PRO A 15 -4.08 -22.46 4.90
CA PRO A 15 -3.30 -23.56 4.34
C PRO A 15 -3.69 -23.98 2.91
N TYR A 16 -4.91 -23.66 2.49
CA TYR A 16 -5.44 -24.01 1.17
C TYR A 16 -5.13 -22.95 0.09
N ALA A 17 -4.65 -21.76 0.46
CA ALA A 17 -4.38 -20.65 -0.46
C ALA A 17 -3.45 -21.04 -1.61
N HIS A 18 -4.02 -21.20 -2.82
CA HIS A 18 -3.26 -21.59 -4.01
C HIS A 18 -2.26 -20.52 -4.48
N PHE A 19 -2.66 -19.24 -4.44
CA PHE A 19 -1.83 -18.10 -4.85
C PHE A 19 -1.57 -17.09 -3.71
N GLY A 20 -2.08 -17.34 -2.49
CA GLY A 20 -1.94 -16.44 -1.34
C GLY A 20 -0.59 -16.49 -0.62
N GLY A 21 -0.47 -15.75 0.48
CA GLY A 21 0.74 -15.67 1.31
C GLY A 21 1.77 -14.65 0.83
N ASN A 22 3.06 -14.89 1.10
CA ASN A 22 4.15 -13.94 0.79
C ASN A 22 4.32 -13.64 -0.71
N LYS A 23 3.80 -14.50 -1.60
CA LYS A 23 3.95 -14.37 -3.05
C LYS A 23 3.20 -13.16 -3.63
N ILE A 24 2.12 -12.72 -2.98
CA ILE A 24 1.31 -11.56 -3.42
C ILE A 24 1.73 -10.24 -2.75
N THR A 25 2.35 -10.32 -1.56
CA THR A 25 2.77 -9.15 -0.78
C THR A 25 4.16 -8.65 -1.11
N GLN A 26 4.90 -9.38 -1.94
CA GLN A 26 6.19 -8.98 -2.48
C GLN A 26 6.05 -8.58 -3.96
N PRO A 27 5.46 -7.40 -4.27
CA PRO A 27 5.52 -6.89 -5.63
C PRO A 27 7.00 -6.65 -5.96
N LEU A 28 7.55 -7.50 -6.84
CA LEU A 28 8.95 -7.42 -7.28
C LEU A 28 9.15 -6.16 -8.14
N TYR A 29 9.22 -5.00 -7.48
CA TYR A 29 9.67 -3.76 -8.08
C TYR A 29 11.19 -3.80 -8.19
N GLY A 30 11.68 -4.63 -9.12
CA GLY A 30 13.07 -4.67 -9.55
C GLY A 30 13.87 -5.73 -8.83
N TYR A 31 14.64 -6.48 -9.61
CA TYR A 31 15.48 -7.61 -9.21
C TYR A 31 14.71 -8.91 -8.97
N SER A 32 14.59 -9.71 -10.03
CA SER A 32 14.73 -11.15 -9.88
C SER A 32 16.19 -11.48 -10.22
N PRO A 33 16.98 -12.02 -9.27
CA PRO A 33 18.30 -12.57 -9.58
C PRO A 33 18.23 -13.75 -10.57
N TYR A 34 17.02 -14.25 -10.88
CA TYR A 34 16.81 -15.57 -11.45
C TYR A 34 16.05 -15.61 -12.78
N THR A 35 15.53 -14.50 -13.35
CA THR A 35 14.56 -14.64 -14.47
C THR A 35 14.64 -13.69 -15.67
N LYS A 36 15.66 -12.84 -15.88
CA LYS A 36 15.79 -12.10 -17.15
C LYS A 36 17.22 -11.98 -17.69
N PRO A 37 17.46 -12.17 -19.01
CA PRO A 37 18.75 -11.84 -19.62
C PRO A 37 19.08 -10.35 -19.41
N LEU A 38 20.38 -10.02 -19.28
CA LEU A 38 20.88 -8.65 -19.00
C LEU A 38 20.29 -7.57 -19.91
N SER A 39 19.84 -7.92 -21.13
CA SER A 39 19.26 -7.01 -22.12
C SER A 39 17.88 -6.44 -21.76
N CYS A 40 17.22 -6.92 -20.72
CA CYS A 40 15.90 -6.43 -20.28
C CYS A 40 15.87 -6.03 -18.80
N GLN A 41 17.03 -5.70 -18.23
CA GLN A 41 17.13 -5.04 -16.94
C GLN A 41 16.85 -3.54 -17.12
N ILE A 42 15.71 -3.09 -16.58
CA ILE A 42 15.48 -1.66 -16.38
C ILE A 42 16.41 -1.24 -15.24
N ASP A 43 17.28 -0.26 -15.47
CA ASP A 43 18.14 0.27 -14.42
C ASP A 43 17.31 0.91 -13.29
N ARG A 44 17.89 1.06 -12.10
CA ARG A 44 17.16 1.60 -10.93
C ARG A 44 16.59 3.00 -11.18
N GLN A 45 17.28 3.85 -11.94
CA GLN A 45 16.76 5.18 -12.25
C GLN A 45 15.51 5.08 -13.14
N SER A 46 15.59 4.36 -14.25
CA SER A 46 14.45 4.13 -15.15
C SER A 46 13.27 3.47 -14.42
N GLN A 47 13.55 2.60 -13.45
CA GLN A 47 12.52 1.99 -12.62
C GLN A 47 11.85 3.00 -11.68
N ARG A 48 12.61 3.85 -10.99
CA ARG A 48 12.05 4.92 -10.16
C ARG A 48 11.14 5.81 -10.99
N GLU A 49 11.61 6.24 -12.15
CA GLU A 49 10.82 7.07 -13.06
C GLU A 49 9.52 6.38 -13.49
N LEU A 50 9.55 5.08 -13.78
CA LEU A 50 8.35 4.33 -14.12
C LEU A 50 7.36 4.26 -12.95
N LEU A 51 7.83 3.97 -11.74
CA LEU A 51 6.98 3.91 -10.54
C LEU A 51 6.35 5.26 -10.22
N GLU A 52 7.13 6.34 -10.29
CA GLU A 52 6.65 7.70 -10.11
C GLU A 52 5.65 8.09 -11.18
N LYS A 53 5.93 7.78 -12.46
CA LYS A 53 4.99 8.04 -13.56
C LYS A 53 3.67 7.28 -13.37
N GLN A 54 3.72 6.02 -12.95
CA GLN A 54 2.51 5.26 -12.66
C GLN A 54 1.73 5.88 -11.50
N ALA A 55 2.38 6.20 -10.38
CA ALA A 55 1.73 6.86 -9.24
C ALA A 55 1.06 8.17 -9.66
N ARG A 56 1.84 9.06 -10.31
CA ARG A 56 1.42 10.41 -10.67
C ARG A 56 0.39 10.47 -11.80
N PHE A 57 0.56 9.70 -12.86
CA PHE A 57 -0.25 9.86 -14.08
C PHE A 57 -1.37 8.83 -14.20
N LEU A 58 -1.31 7.72 -13.45
CA LEU A 58 -2.37 6.72 -13.47
C LEU A 58 -3.20 6.77 -12.19
N PHE A 59 -2.56 6.68 -11.02
CA PHE A 59 -3.28 6.44 -9.78
C PHE A 59 -3.75 7.73 -9.07
N GLU A 60 -2.96 8.81 -9.07
CA GLU A 60 -3.38 10.09 -8.48
C GLU A 60 -4.64 10.68 -9.14
N PRO A 61 -4.79 10.68 -10.49
CA PRO A 61 -6.04 11.10 -11.12
C PRO A 61 -7.22 10.20 -10.75
N SER A 62 -7.03 8.87 -10.74
CA SER A 62 -8.05 7.93 -10.28
C SER A 62 -8.46 8.20 -8.83
N LEU A 63 -7.50 8.49 -7.94
CA LEU A 63 -7.76 8.84 -6.56
C LEU A 63 -8.66 10.08 -6.46
N ALA A 64 -8.36 11.13 -7.23
CA ALA A 64 -9.20 12.33 -7.28
C ALA A 64 -10.62 12.04 -7.76
N HIS A 65 -10.79 11.14 -8.74
CA HIS A 65 -12.12 10.71 -9.19
C HIS A 65 -12.90 9.97 -8.09
N TYR A 66 -12.25 9.06 -7.35
CA TYR A 66 -12.90 8.34 -6.26
C TYR A 66 -13.21 9.23 -5.05
N GLN A 67 -12.36 10.21 -4.76
CA GLN A 67 -12.64 11.22 -3.73
C GLN A 67 -13.88 12.03 -4.07
N ARG A 68 -13.95 12.56 -5.30
CA ARG A 68 -15.13 13.28 -5.77
C ARG A 68 -16.39 12.41 -5.78
N ALA A 69 -16.27 11.15 -6.19
CA ALA A 69 -17.39 10.21 -6.13
C ALA A 69 -17.88 10.00 -4.69
N LEU A 70 -16.96 9.84 -3.73
CA LEU A 70 -17.31 9.65 -2.31
C LEU A 70 -17.98 10.90 -1.71
N GLU A 71 -17.51 12.10 -2.05
CA GLU A 71 -18.14 13.37 -1.65
C GLU A 71 -19.58 13.46 -2.15
N MET A 72 -19.83 13.04 -3.39
CA MET A 72 -21.17 13.06 -3.99
C MET A 72 -22.10 11.97 -3.43
N LEU A 73 -21.58 10.78 -3.15
CA LEU A 73 -22.38 9.61 -2.78
C LEU A 73 -22.62 9.50 -1.27
N SER A 74 -21.70 9.97 -0.43
CA SER A 74 -21.79 9.83 1.03
C SER A 74 -23.06 10.38 1.69
N PRO A 75 -23.72 11.45 1.20
CA PRO A 75 -24.98 11.93 1.81
C PRO A 75 -26.20 11.09 1.40
N LEU A 76 -26.14 10.37 0.27
CA LEU A 76 -27.30 9.74 -0.35
C LEU A 76 -28.03 8.73 0.55
N PRO A 77 -27.36 7.84 1.31
CA PRO A 77 -28.06 6.85 2.12
C PRO A 77 -29.07 7.45 3.10
N ASN A 78 -28.80 8.66 3.60
CA ASN A 78 -29.69 9.33 4.56
C ASN A 78 -30.89 10.01 3.89
N THR A 79 -30.86 10.21 2.58
CA THR A 79 -31.95 10.83 1.80
C THR A 79 -32.87 9.82 1.14
N LEU A 80 -32.47 8.54 1.12
CA LEU A 80 -33.20 7.47 0.45
C LEU A 80 -34.25 6.83 1.36
N PRO A 81 -35.32 6.23 0.79
CA PRO A 81 -36.28 5.44 1.55
C PRO A 81 -35.60 4.33 2.35
N PRO A 82 -36.11 3.95 3.54
CA PRO A 82 -35.49 2.94 4.41
C PRO A 82 -35.08 1.64 3.71
N ALA A 83 -35.90 1.16 2.77
CA ALA A 83 -35.64 -0.06 2.01
C ALA A 83 -34.40 -0.01 1.11
N MET A 84 -33.89 1.18 0.78
CA MET A 84 -32.72 1.38 -0.09
C MET A 84 -31.47 1.81 0.67
N GLN A 85 -31.58 2.17 1.96
CA GLN A 85 -30.47 2.80 2.69
C GLN A 85 -29.29 1.85 2.90
N GLU A 86 -29.56 0.56 3.19
CA GLU A 86 -28.48 -0.41 3.42
C GLU A 86 -27.65 -0.63 2.14
N GLU A 87 -28.32 -0.85 1.01
CA GLU A 87 -27.62 -1.04 -0.27
C GLU A 87 -26.86 0.23 -0.69
N ALA A 88 -27.45 1.41 -0.45
CA ALA A 88 -26.75 2.67 -0.68
C ALA A 88 -25.48 2.79 0.20
N LYS A 89 -25.54 2.38 1.48
CA LYS A 89 -24.35 2.34 2.36
C LYS A 89 -23.29 1.37 1.82
N ARG A 90 -23.69 0.21 1.29
CA ARG A 90 -22.77 -0.77 0.69
C ARG A 90 -22.06 -0.19 -0.54
N LEU A 91 -22.80 0.49 -1.42
CA LEU A 91 -22.22 1.16 -2.60
C LEU A 91 -21.25 2.29 -2.22
N VAL A 92 -21.61 3.10 -1.22
CA VAL A 92 -20.70 4.13 -0.67
C VAL A 92 -19.44 3.47 -0.09
N GLY A 93 -19.61 2.40 0.67
CA GLY A 93 -18.51 1.62 1.25
C GLY A 93 -17.57 1.04 0.19
N LEU A 94 -18.11 0.54 -0.93
CA LEU A 94 -17.31 0.06 -2.06
C LEU A 94 -16.44 1.17 -2.67
N VAL A 95 -17.03 2.34 -2.94
CA VAL A 95 -16.27 3.48 -3.49
C VAL A 95 -15.19 3.94 -2.51
N HIS A 96 -15.51 3.99 -1.22
CA HIS A 96 -14.54 4.30 -0.16
C HIS A 96 -13.41 3.27 -0.11
N PHE A 97 -13.72 1.98 -0.21
CA PHE A 97 -12.74 0.91 -0.23
C PHE A 97 -11.80 0.98 -1.44
N ILE A 98 -12.34 1.25 -2.64
CA ILE A 98 -11.53 1.43 -3.86
C ILE A 98 -10.62 2.67 -3.73
N ARG A 99 -11.14 3.77 -3.15
CA ARG A 99 -10.37 4.98 -2.85
C ARG A 99 -9.18 4.65 -1.94
N ASN A 100 -9.41 3.90 -0.86
CA ASN A 100 -8.36 3.52 0.09
C ASN A 100 -7.36 2.55 -0.52
N THR A 101 -7.81 1.59 -1.32
CA THR A 101 -6.93 0.69 -2.08
C THR A 101 -6.02 1.49 -3.03
N THR A 102 -6.58 2.50 -3.72
CA THR A 102 -5.81 3.38 -4.61
C THR A 102 -4.74 4.18 -3.84
N ARG A 103 -5.06 4.67 -2.64
CA ARG A 103 -4.08 5.34 -1.75
C ARG A 103 -2.94 4.41 -1.38
N THR A 104 -3.23 3.16 -1.00
CA THR A 104 -2.21 2.15 -0.70
C THR A 104 -1.33 1.88 -1.92
N VAL A 105 -1.90 1.75 -3.13
CA VAL A 105 -1.11 1.52 -4.36
C VAL A 105 -0.16 2.67 -4.65
N ILE A 106 -0.61 3.92 -4.49
CA ILE A 106 0.26 5.10 -4.62
C ILE A 106 1.37 5.06 -3.57
N GLY A 107 1.01 4.82 -2.30
CA GLY A 107 1.93 4.77 -1.18
C GLY A 107 3.03 3.72 -1.36
N ILE A 108 2.67 2.51 -1.78
CA ILE A 108 3.63 1.42 -2.05
C ILE A 108 4.61 1.79 -3.17
N LYS A 109 4.16 2.49 -4.22
CA LYS A 109 5.05 2.93 -5.30
C LYS A 109 6.05 3.96 -4.81
N TYR A 110 5.59 4.99 -4.09
CA TYR A 110 6.50 5.99 -3.52
C TYR A 110 7.42 5.37 -2.46
N TRP A 111 6.93 4.42 -1.67
CA TRP A 111 7.75 3.65 -0.74
C TRP A 111 8.88 2.89 -1.45
N ALA A 112 8.56 2.19 -2.54
CA ALA A 112 9.55 1.48 -3.35
C ALA A 112 10.61 2.42 -3.92
N VAL A 113 10.20 3.60 -4.40
CA VAL A 113 11.12 4.66 -4.87
C VAL A 113 12.05 5.13 -3.74
N GLN A 114 11.50 5.47 -2.56
CA GLN A 114 12.30 5.91 -1.42
C GLN A 114 13.26 4.81 -0.92
N ARG A 115 12.82 3.56 -0.91
CA ARG A 115 13.67 2.42 -0.57
C ARG A 115 14.88 2.31 -1.52
N GLN A 116 14.68 2.51 -2.82
CA GLN A 116 15.79 2.52 -3.77
C GLN A 116 16.75 3.69 -3.53
N TYR A 117 16.24 4.89 -3.21
CA TYR A 117 17.08 6.02 -2.82
C TYR A 117 17.86 5.74 -1.54
N LEU A 118 17.26 5.10 -0.53
CA LEU A 118 17.93 4.75 0.71
C LEU A 118 19.07 3.75 0.47
N ILE A 119 18.85 2.75 -0.40
CA ILE A 119 19.90 1.78 -0.80
C ILE A 119 21.07 2.49 -1.47
N ASP A 120 20.79 3.39 -2.43
CA ASP A 120 21.85 4.13 -3.13
C ASP A 120 22.61 5.05 -2.17
N ALA A 121 21.90 5.74 -1.26
CA ALA A 121 22.51 6.63 -0.27
C ALA A 121 23.38 5.90 0.77
N LYS A 122 23.04 4.65 1.13
CA LYS A 122 23.87 3.79 1.99
C LYS A 122 25.15 3.31 1.28
N ALA A 123 25.12 3.17 -0.05
CA ALA A 123 26.23 2.65 -0.84
C ALA A 123 27.23 3.72 -1.28
N ASP A 124 26.79 4.98 -1.37
CA ASP A 124 27.63 6.12 -1.80
C ASP A 124 27.84 7.12 -0.64
N PRO A 125 29.08 7.26 -0.12
CA PRO A 125 29.40 8.23 0.92
C PRO A 125 29.03 9.68 0.58
N ALA A 126 28.97 10.04 -0.72
CA ALA A 126 28.57 11.38 -1.15
C ALA A 126 27.08 11.68 -0.93
N LEU A 127 26.27 10.65 -0.66
CA LEU A 127 24.83 10.75 -0.49
C LEU A 127 24.37 10.53 0.96
N ILE A 128 25.29 10.35 1.91
CA ILE A 128 24.96 10.03 3.30
C ILE A 128 24.06 11.08 3.95
N ASP A 129 24.28 12.37 3.64
CA ASP A 129 23.49 13.49 4.15
C ASP A 129 22.03 13.50 3.64
N LYS A 130 21.70 12.66 2.65
CA LYS A 130 20.32 12.51 2.13
C LYS A 130 19.50 11.49 2.91
N ILE A 131 20.13 10.67 3.74
CA ILE A 131 19.46 9.59 4.47
C ILE A 131 18.32 10.13 5.37
N PRO A 132 18.51 11.19 6.18
CA PRO A 132 17.43 11.72 7.03
C PRO A 132 16.23 12.22 6.24
N ASP A 133 16.45 12.86 5.09
CA ASP A 133 15.38 13.35 4.21
C ASP A 133 14.58 12.18 3.59
N ILE A 134 15.27 11.13 3.16
CA ILE A 134 14.63 9.92 2.61
C ILE A 134 13.80 9.23 3.69
N ALA A 135 14.36 9.05 4.89
CA ALA A 135 13.67 8.45 6.02
C ALA A 135 12.45 9.26 6.46
N SER A 136 12.54 10.59 6.43
CA SER A 136 11.41 11.49 6.72
C SER A 136 10.26 11.31 5.71
N ARG A 137 10.56 11.16 4.41
CA ARG A 137 9.54 10.86 3.39
C ARG A 137 8.93 9.47 3.59
N MET A 138 9.73 8.47 3.93
CA MET A 138 9.21 7.13 4.27
C MET A 138 8.31 7.18 5.50
N MET A 139 8.66 7.96 6.53
CA MET A 139 7.84 8.16 7.72
C MET A 139 6.46 8.72 7.38
N GLN A 140 6.40 9.74 6.52
CA GLN A 140 5.15 10.33 6.06
C GLN A 140 4.28 9.30 5.30
N LEU A 141 4.88 8.48 4.45
CA LEU A 141 4.18 7.41 3.73
C LEU A 141 3.62 6.35 4.69
N ALA A 142 4.39 5.93 5.69
CA ALA A 142 3.96 4.93 6.67
C ALA A 142 2.80 5.46 7.55
N LEU A 143 2.89 6.71 8.00
CA LEU A 143 1.80 7.36 8.76
C LEU A 143 0.53 7.48 7.92
N ALA A 144 0.65 7.89 6.66
CA ALA A 144 -0.50 7.99 5.76
C ALA A 144 -1.15 6.62 5.47
N GLU A 145 -0.36 5.55 5.32
CA GLU A 145 -0.90 4.18 5.15
C GLU A 145 -1.54 3.67 6.44
N LYS A 146 -0.99 4.02 7.62
CA LYS A 146 -1.59 3.68 8.92
C LYS A 146 -3.00 4.29 9.05
N GLU A 147 -3.13 5.58 8.75
CA GLU A 147 -4.44 6.26 8.74
C GLU A 147 -5.39 5.63 7.72
N ASN A 148 -4.89 5.28 6.52
CA ASN A 148 -5.68 4.64 5.47
C ASN A 148 -6.18 3.25 5.88
N ALA A 149 -5.35 2.45 6.55
CA ALA A 149 -5.73 1.15 7.08
C ALA A 149 -6.79 1.27 8.18
N LEU A 150 -6.64 2.21 9.12
CA LEU A 150 -7.64 2.50 10.15
C LEU A 150 -8.99 2.92 9.53
N ASP A 151 -8.96 3.78 8.51
CA ASP A 151 -10.14 4.22 7.75
C ASP A 151 -10.79 3.09 6.92
N THR A 152 -10.09 1.98 6.70
CA THR A 152 -10.58 0.83 5.90
C THR A 152 -11.24 -0.23 6.78
N ILE A 153 -10.83 -0.38 8.05
CA ILE A 153 -11.38 -1.38 8.97
C ILE A 153 -12.92 -1.32 9.06
N PRO A 154 -13.57 -0.17 9.28
CA PRO A 154 -15.03 -0.11 9.38
C PRO A 154 -15.75 -0.57 8.10
N LEU A 155 -15.11 -0.43 6.94
CA LEU A 155 -15.71 -0.80 5.66
C LEU A 155 -15.79 -2.32 5.51
N VAL A 156 -14.68 -3.02 5.82
CA VAL A 156 -14.61 -4.48 5.71
C VAL A 156 -15.37 -5.19 6.84
N GLU A 157 -15.53 -4.53 8.00
CA GLU A 157 -16.43 -5.00 9.05
C GLU A 157 -17.91 -4.87 8.64
N PHE A 158 -18.27 -3.81 7.91
CA PHE A 158 -19.63 -3.60 7.44
C PHE A 158 -20.01 -4.51 6.25
N ASP A 159 -19.09 -4.69 5.30
CA ASP A 159 -19.31 -5.52 4.12
C ASP A 159 -18.11 -6.43 3.87
N SER A 160 -18.20 -7.66 4.37
CA SER A 160 -17.15 -8.69 4.25
C SER A 160 -16.89 -9.16 2.83
N ARG A 161 -17.69 -8.71 1.84
CA ARG A 161 -17.42 -8.95 0.41
C ARG A 161 -16.37 -7.98 -0.13
N LEU A 162 -16.04 -6.91 0.61
CA LEU A 162 -15.04 -5.92 0.22
C LEU A 162 -13.62 -6.44 0.46
N GLY A 163 -12.78 -6.25 -0.54
CA GLY A 163 -12.93 -7.21 -1.60
C GLY A 163 -12.84 -8.66 -1.12
N PHE A 164 -13.42 -9.56 -1.87
CA PHE A 164 -13.13 -10.98 -1.82
C PHE A 164 -12.81 -11.42 -3.25
N GLU A 165 -11.73 -12.18 -3.46
CA GLU A 165 -11.26 -12.63 -4.78
C GLU A 165 -11.06 -14.16 -4.71
N PRO A 166 -12.01 -14.95 -5.23
CA PRO A 166 -12.03 -16.41 -5.07
C PRO A 166 -10.76 -17.10 -5.55
N SER A 167 -10.14 -16.60 -6.62
CA SER A 167 -8.95 -17.23 -7.20
C SER A 167 -7.70 -17.07 -6.34
N MET A 168 -7.66 -16.04 -5.48
CA MET A 168 -6.53 -15.80 -4.59
C MET A 168 -6.77 -16.34 -3.17
N GLU A 169 -8.00 -16.79 -2.85
CA GLU A 169 -8.47 -17.29 -1.54
C GLU A 169 -8.12 -16.38 -0.34
N TYR A 170 -7.79 -15.15 -0.66
CA TYR A 170 -7.26 -14.13 0.20
C TYR A 170 -8.09 -12.92 -0.07
N MET A 171 -8.52 -12.18 0.96
CA MET A 171 -8.66 -10.73 0.83
C MET A 171 -8.64 -9.95 2.15
N CYS A 172 -8.33 -8.67 1.99
CA CYS A 172 -8.35 -7.59 2.96
C CYS A 172 -9.53 -7.69 3.95
N ASP A 173 -9.27 -8.27 5.11
CA ASP A 173 -10.19 -8.27 6.25
C ASP A 173 -9.57 -7.48 7.43
N LYS A 174 -10.32 -7.39 8.53
CA LYS A 174 -9.84 -6.74 9.75
C LYS A 174 -8.52 -7.31 10.26
N ALA A 175 -8.38 -8.64 10.33
CA ALA A 175 -7.20 -9.28 10.90
C ALA A 175 -5.93 -8.95 10.08
N HIS A 176 -6.05 -8.91 8.75
CA HIS A 176 -4.95 -8.53 7.87
C HIS A 176 -4.63 -7.04 7.95
N LEU A 177 -5.64 -6.18 8.11
CA LEU A 177 -5.43 -4.75 8.35
C LEU A 177 -4.74 -4.51 9.71
N GLU A 178 -5.13 -5.23 10.76
CA GLU A 178 -4.48 -5.18 12.07
C GLU A 178 -3.04 -5.70 12.03
N TRP A 179 -2.79 -6.79 11.30
CA TRP A 179 -1.43 -7.26 11.03
C TRP A 179 -0.59 -6.18 10.34
N LYS A 180 -1.13 -5.53 9.30
CA LYS A 180 -0.47 -4.43 8.59
C LYS A 180 -0.17 -3.26 9.54
N LEU A 181 -1.13 -2.90 10.39
CA LEU A 181 -0.96 -1.83 11.39
C LEU A 181 0.18 -2.13 12.36
N ASN A 182 0.32 -3.37 12.82
CA ASN A 182 1.43 -3.77 13.69
C ASN A 182 2.80 -3.62 13.01
N LEU A 183 2.90 -3.97 11.72
CA LEU A 183 4.12 -3.77 10.94
C LEU A 183 4.44 -2.29 10.74
N LEU A 184 3.43 -1.48 10.41
CA LEU A 184 3.59 -0.03 10.26
C LEU A 184 4.02 0.60 11.58
N GLU A 185 3.43 0.20 12.71
CA GLU A 185 3.80 0.69 14.03
C GLU A 185 5.27 0.39 14.35
N HIS A 186 5.71 -0.84 14.12
CA HIS A 186 7.10 -1.22 14.33
C HIS A 186 8.05 -0.40 13.44
N THR A 187 7.70 -0.25 12.16
CA THR A 187 8.47 0.52 11.18
C THR A 187 8.61 1.99 11.60
N ILE A 188 7.51 2.61 12.04
CA ILE A 188 7.43 4.00 12.47
C ILE A 188 8.18 4.22 13.78
N GLN A 189 7.98 3.36 14.77
CA GLN A 189 8.51 3.60 16.12
C GLN A 189 9.96 3.13 16.31
N THR A 190 10.37 2.10 15.57
CA THR A 190 11.64 1.40 15.82
C THR A 190 12.63 1.59 14.69
N GLU A 191 12.19 1.47 13.44
CA GLU A 191 13.10 1.31 12.30
C GLU A 191 13.51 2.63 11.66
N LEU A 192 12.54 3.42 11.20
CA LEU A 192 12.80 4.70 10.55
C LEU A 192 13.52 5.72 11.46
N PRO A 193 13.26 5.79 12.79
CA PRO A 193 14.00 6.71 13.67
C PRO A 193 15.51 6.49 13.72
N LEU A 194 16.01 5.31 13.33
CA LEU A 194 17.45 5.06 13.24
C LEU A 194 18.13 5.83 12.09
N TYR A 195 17.35 6.27 11.10
CA TYR A 195 17.82 7.01 9.93
C TYR A 195 17.54 8.52 9.99
N LEU A 196 16.81 8.99 11.00
CA LEU A 196 16.49 10.40 11.19
C LEU A 196 17.58 11.17 11.96
N LYS A 197 18.69 10.52 12.28
CA LYS A 197 19.79 11.05 13.08
C LYS A 197 20.94 11.53 12.21
#